data_AF-A0A2X3GTQ8-F1
#
_entry.id   AF-A0A2X3GTQ8-F1
#
_cell.length_a   1.000
_cell.length_b   1.000
_cell.length_c   1.000
_cell.angle_alpha   90.00
_cell.angle_beta   90.00
_cell.angle_gamma   90.00
#
_symmetry.space_group_name_H-M   'P 1'
#
loop_
_entity.id
_entity.type
_entity.pdbx_description
1 polymer ?
#
loop_
_entity_poly.entity_id
_entity_poly.type
_entity_poly.pdbx_seq_one_letter_code
_entity_poly.pdbx_strand_id
1 'polypeptide(L)'
;MRGIPGMVIVDPCDALEIEQAVPAIADHQGPVYMRLLRGKVPLVLDKYDYQFELGKAKLLEDGNDVLIISSGLMNYARAGGG
;
A
#
# COMPACT_ATOMS: atom_id res chain seq x y z
N MET A 1 -15.81 2.71 4.84
CA MET A 1 -15.50 1.52 5.67
C MET A 1 -14.96 1.84 7.06
N ARG A 2 -14.21 2.94 7.29
CA ARG A 2 -13.54 3.22 8.58
C ARG A 2 -14.45 3.31 9.81
N GLY A 3 -15.75 3.59 9.63
CA GLY A 3 -16.71 3.65 10.73
C GLY A 3 -17.20 2.29 11.25
N ILE A 4 -16.80 1.17 10.64
CA ILE A 4 -17.21 -0.17 11.07
C ILE A 4 -16.19 -0.70 12.10
N PRO A 5 -16.58 -0.96 13.36
CA PRO A 5 -15.68 -1.52 14.35
C PRO A 5 -15.08 -2.86 13.90
N GLY A 6 -13.77 -3.03 14.13
CA GLY A 6 -13.05 -4.27 13.77
C GLY A 6 -12.78 -4.47 12.27
N MET A 7 -13.17 -3.54 11.40
CA MET A 7 -12.86 -3.61 9.96
C MET A 7 -11.42 -3.16 9.68
N VAL A 8 -10.61 -4.05 9.13
CA VAL A 8 -9.30 -3.70 8.56
C VAL A 8 -9.48 -3.13 7.16
N ILE A 9 -8.73 -2.08 6.83
CA ILE A 9 -8.76 -1.42 5.53
C ILE A 9 -7.38 -1.48 4.92
N VAL A 10 -7.29 -2.01 3.70
CA VAL A 10 -6.07 -2.06 2.89
C VAL A 10 -6.31 -1.28 1.60
N ASP A 11 -5.43 -0.33 1.28
CA ASP A 11 -5.50 0.52 0.08
C ASP A 11 -4.19 0.37 -0.70
N PRO A 12 -4.04 -0.72 -1.47
CA PRO A 12 -2.77 -1.10 -2.09
C PRO A 12 -2.36 -0.14 -3.22
N CYS A 13 -1.06 0.08 -3.35
CA CYS A 13 -0.40 0.97 -4.29
C CYS A 13 -0.42 0.45 -5.73
N ASP A 14 -0.11 -0.84 -5.92
CA ASP A 14 0.05 -1.48 -7.22
C ASP A 14 -0.18 -3.00 -7.17
N ALA A 15 0.12 -3.70 -8.27
CA ALA A 15 -0.05 -5.14 -8.37
C ALA A 15 0.87 -5.94 -7.44
N LEU A 16 2.09 -5.45 -7.13
CA LEU A 16 3.03 -6.15 -6.25
C LEU A 16 2.49 -6.19 -4.82
N GLU A 17 1.99 -5.07 -4.33
CA GLU A 17 1.40 -5.03 -2.99
C GLU A 17 0.09 -5.84 -2.92
N ILE A 18 -0.72 -5.84 -3.98
CA ILE A 18 -1.92 -6.70 -4.03
C ILE A 18 -1.55 -8.18 -3.90
N GLU A 19 -0.53 -8.63 -4.65
CA GLU A 19 -0.08 -10.02 -4.63
C GLU A 19 0.36 -10.47 -3.23
N GLN A 20 1.08 -9.62 -2.50
CA GLN A 20 1.55 -9.90 -1.15
C GLN A 20 0.46 -9.69 -0.08
N ALA A 21 -0.45 -8.74 -0.27
CA ALA A 21 -1.51 -8.44 0.69
C ALA A 21 -2.59 -9.51 0.72
N VAL A 22 -2.95 -10.11 -0.42
CA VAL A 22 -4.00 -11.15 -0.49
C VAL A 22 -3.78 -12.31 0.50
N PRO A 23 -2.62 -12.99 0.55
CA PRO A 23 -2.39 -14.06 1.53
C PRO A 23 -2.39 -13.53 2.97
N ALA A 24 -1.79 -12.37 3.25
CA ALA A 24 -1.79 -11.77 4.58
C ALA A 24 -3.21 -11.40 5.06
N ILE A 25 -4.09 -10.99 4.14
CA ILE A 25 -5.51 -10.75 4.40
C ILE A 25 -6.24 -12.07 4.65
N ALA A 26 -5.93 -13.13 3.91
CA ALA A 26 -6.54 -14.45 4.09
C ALA A 26 -6.22 -15.07 5.45
N ASP A 27 -5.01 -14.85 5.96
CA ASP A 27 -4.59 -15.33 7.29
C ASP A 27 -5.15 -14.47 8.45
N HIS A 28 -5.61 -13.25 8.16
CA HIS A 28 -6.14 -12.34 9.17
C HIS A 28 -7.52 -12.78 9.72
N GLN A 29 -7.64 -12.80 11.04
CA GLN A 29 -8.92 -13.10 11.71
C GLN A 29 -9.75 -11.83 11.87
N GLY A 30 -10.71 -11.63 10.97
CA GLY A 30 -11.64 -10.50 11.02
C GLY A 30 -12.03 -10.00 9.64
N PRO A 31 -12.97 -9.04 9.56
CA PRO A 31 -13.38 -8.48 8.29
C PRO A 31 -12.30 -7.55 7.72
N VAL A 32 -11.99 -7.73 6.43
CA VAL A 32 -11.07 -6.88 5.69
C VAL A 32 -11.74 -6.30 4.46
N TYR A 33 -11.55 -5.01 4.23
CA TYR A 33 -11.87 -4.32 2.99
C TYR A 33 -10.57 -3.93 2.27
N MET A 34 -10.38 -4.42 1.05
CA MET A 34 -9.29 -4.02 0.16
C MET A 34 -9.82 -3.17 -0.99
N ARG A 35 -9.28 -1.96 -1.17
CA ARG A 35 -9.66 -1.05 -2.27
C ARG A 35 -8.82 -1.34 -3.51
N LEU A 36 -9.38 -2.14 -4.43
CA LEU A 36 -8.70 -2.48 -5.68
C LEU A 36 -8.63 -1.30 -6.65
N LEU A 37 -7.53 -1.29 -7.40
CA LEU A 37 -7.26 -0.30 -8.44
C LEU A 37 -7.96 -0.68 -9.75
N ARG A 38 -8.21 0.31 -10.62
CA ARG A 38 -8.89 0.11 -11.90
C ARG A 38 -8.01 0.54 -13.06
N GLY A 39 -7.95 -0.28 -14.10
CA GLY A 39 -7.19 0.01 -15.32
C GLY A 39 -5.73 -0.38 -15.21
N LYS A 40 -4.89 0.18 -16.09
CA LYS A 40 -3.44 -0.07 -16.08
C LYS A 40 -2.79 0.83 -15.04
N VAL A 41 -2.28 0.22 -13.98
CA VAL A 41 -1.52 0.91 -12.92
C VAL A 41 -0.04 0.55 -13.08
N PRO A 42 0.87 1.53 -13.02
CA PRO A 42 2.31 1.25 -13.01
C PRO A 42 2.71 0.37 -11.82
N LEU A 43 3.71 -0.48 -12.02
CA LEU A 43 4.42 -1.12 -10.92
C LEU A 43 5.35 -0.07 -10.33
N VAL A 44 5.11 0.34 -9.09
CA VAL A 44 5.83 1.42 -8.41
C VAL A 44 6.71 0.85 -7.30
N LEU A 45 6.26 -0.20 -6.63
CA LEU A 45 6.94 -0.76 -5.46
C LEU A 45 8.09 -1.70 -5.81
N ASP A 46 8.18 -2.15 -7.05
CA ASP A 46 9.27 -2.99 -7.58
C ASP A 46 10.64 -2.28 -7.58
N LYS A 47 10.66 -0.95 -7.55
CA LYS A 47 11.90 -0.17 -7.39
C LYS A 47 12.42 -0.10 -5.95
N TYR A 48 11.69 -0.65 -4.99
CA TYR A 48 12.07 -0.68 -3.57
C TYR A 48 12.22 -2.13 -3.09
N ASP A 49 13.00 -2.32 -2.01
CA ASP A 49 12.97 -3.58 -1.25
C ASP A 49 11.71 -3.63 -0.38
N TYR A 50 10.57 -3.72 -1.06
CA TYR A 50 9.23 -3.65 -0.50
C TYR A 50 8.72 -5.05 -0.11
N GLN A 51 8.24 -5.16 1.12
CA GLN A 51 7.51 -6.31 1.65
C GLN A 51 6.28 -5.81 2.39
N PHE A 52 5.12 -6.35 2.04
CA PHE A 52 3.86 -6.01 2.68
C PHE A 52 3.77 -6.64 4.08
N GLU A 53 3.46 -5.81 5.06
CA GLU A 53 3.16 -6.24 6.42
C GLU A 53 1.85 -5.60 6.88
N LEU A 54 0.84 -6.42 7.18
CA LEU A 54 -0.48 -5.90 7.54
C LEU A 54 -0.40 -5.00 8.79
N GLY A 55 -0.86 -3.75 8.65
CA GLY A 55 -0.84 -2.76 9.73
C GLY A 55 0.50 -2.05 9.94
N LYS A 56 1.48 -2.24 9.04
CA LYS A 56 2.74 -1.49 9.02
C LYS A 56 2.81 -0.58 7.80
N ALA A 57 3.34 0.63 8.01
CA ALA A 57 3.72 1.51 6.91
C ALA A 57 5.19 1.26 6.55
N LYS A 58 5.54 1.43 5.27
CA LYS A 58 6.91 1.32 4.77
C LYS A 58 7.45 2.70 4.41
N LEU A 59 8.70 2.98 4.79
CA LEU A 59 9.45 4.13 4.29
C LEU A 59 9.91 3.83 2.86
N LEU A 60 9.49 4.68 1.91
CA LEU A 60 9.92 4.57 0.51
C LEU A 60 11.08 5.51 0.18
N GLU A 61 11.04 6.74 0.69
CA GLU A 61 12.05 7.77 0.47
C GLU A 61 12.38 8.44 1.81
N ASP A 62 13.66 8.73 2.04
CA ASP A 62 14.15 9.41 3.25
C ASP A 62 14.22 10.95 3.05
N GLY A 63 14.19 11.70 4.15
CA GLY A 63 14.23 13.17 4.14
C GLY A 63 13.97 13.78 5.53
N ASN A 64 14.43 15.02 5.73
CA ASN A 64 14.44 15.66 7.06
C ASN A 64 13.58 16.93 7.20
N ASP A 65 12.96 17.42 6.12
CA ASP A 65 12.19 18.67 6.14
C ASP A 65 10.69 18.44 6.38
N VAL A 66 10.11 17.44 5.70
CA VAL A 66 8.67 17.14 5.72
C VAL A 66 8.44 15.63 5.59
N LEU A 67 7.49 15.09 6.34
CA LEU A 67 6.98 13.72 6.20
C LEU A 67 5.67 13.71 5.40
N ILE A 68 5.63 12.92 4.33
CA ILE A 68 4.41 12.64 3.56
C ILE A 68 3.97 11.21 3.86
N ILE A 69 2.69 11.05 4.24
CA ILE A 69 2.06 9.74 4.42
C ILE A 69 0.93 9.62 3.40
N SER A 70 1.01 8.61 2.54
CA SER A 70 0.03 8.33 1.49
C SER A 70 -0.26 6.84 1.37
N SER A 71 -1.34 6.49 0.67
CA SER A 71 -1.73 5.12 0.32
C SER A 71 -2.30 5.07 -1.10
N GLY A 72 -2.45 3.85 -1.64
CA GLY A 72 -3.09 3.64 -2.95
C GLY A 72 -2.38 4.38 -4.09
N LEU A 73 -3.16 4.88 -5.06
CA LEU A 73 -2.65 5.62 -6.22
C LEU A 73 -1.89 6.90 -5.88
N MET A 74 -2.02 7.42 -4.66
CA MET A 74 -1.29 8.61 -4.23
C MET A 74 0.19 8.31 -3.96
N ASN A 75 0.59 7.03 -3.87
CA ASN A 75 1.96 6.59 -3.62
C ASN A 75 2.91 6.75 -4.83
N TYR A 76 2.70 7.77 -5.65
CA TYR A 76 3.57 8.06 -6.78
C TYR A 76 4.86 8.75 -6.31
N ALA A 77 5.83 7.97 -5.86
CA ALA A 77 7.18 8.48 -5.65
C ALA A 77 7.77 8.83 -7.03
N ARG A 78 8.35 10.03 -7.14
CA ARG A 78 8.91 10.58 -8.40
C ARG A 78 9.66 9.48 -9.15
N ALA A 79 9.28 9.21 -10.40
CA ALA A 79 10.21 8.57 -11.32
C ALA A 79 11.41 9.51 -11.38
N GLY A 80 12.61 9.02 -11.06
CA GLY A 80 13.83 9.82 -10.99
C GLY A 80 13.92 10.75 -12.19
N GLY A 81 13.73 12.05 -11.94
CA GLY A 81 14.09 13.09 -12.87
C GLY A 81 15.56 13.39 -12.65
N GLY A 82 16.39 13.08 -13.65
CA GLY A 82 17.57 13.89 -13.89
C GLY A 82 17.18 15.30 -14.32
#